data_AF-A0A2G3E084-F1
#
_entry.id   AF-A0A2G3E084-F1
#
_cell.length_a   1.000
_cell.length_b   1.000
_cell.length_c   1.000
_cell.angle_alpha   90.00
_cell.angle_beta   90.00
_cell.angle_gamma   90.00
#
_symmetry.space_group_name_H-M   'P 1'
#
loop_
_entity.id
_entity.type
_entity.pdbx_description
1 polymer ?
#
loop_
_entity_poly.entity_id
_entity_poly.type
_entity_poly.pdbx_seq_one_letter_code
_entity_poly.pdbx_strand_id
1 'polypeptide(L)' 'MDTAEMVVDLNELDQDAVIECPYCHKGKTYSYGARGKESCSCYNCKRLVLWDFDRMKAYKARAKKFVR' A
#
# COMPACT_ATOMS: atom_id res chain seq x y z
N MET A 1 -2.40 31.96 -9.85
CA MET A 1 -2.30 30.84 -8.90
C MET A 1 -1.11 30.03 -9.33
N ASP A 2 0.03 30.29 -8.70
CA ASP A 2 1.25 29.50 -8.87
C ASP A 2 0.95 28.03 -8.58
N THR A 3 1.12 27.20 -9.60
CA THR A 3 1.29 25.75 -9.42
C THR A 3 2.63 25.54 -8.74
N ALA A 4 2.69 25.77 -7.42
CA ALA A 4 3.74 25.18 -6.61
C ALA A 4 3.68 23.67 -6.90
N GLU A 5 4.71 23.16 -7.57
CA GLU A 5 4.80 21.74 -7.89
C GLU A 5 4.59 20.98 -6.58
N MET A 6 3.56 20.12 -6.52
CA MET A 6 3.27 19.31 -5.34
C MET A 6 4.27 18.15 -5.25
N VAL A 7 5.56 18.48 -5.26
CA VAL A 7 6.66 17.55 -5.08
C VAL A 7 6.88 17.42 -3.58
N VAL A 8 6.74 16.20 -3.08
CA VAL A 8 7.05 15.84 -1.70
C VAL A 8 8.41 15.16 -1.71
N ASP A 9 9.36 15.65 -0.92
CA ASP A 9 10.62 14.94 -0.71
C ASP A 9 10.35 13.71 0.17
N LEU A 10 10.57 12.54 -0.42
CA LEU A 10 10.35 11.27 0.22
C LEU A 10 11.44 10.91 1.24
N ASN A 11 12.60 11.60 1.21
CA ASN A 11 13.70 11.39 2.16
C ASN A 11 13.44 12.07 3.52
N GLU A 12 12.54 13.05 3.57
CA GLU A 12 12.15 13.73 4.81
C GLU A 12 11.14 12.93 5.63
N LEU A 13 10.70 11.76 5.14
CA LEU A 13 9.63 10.98 5.72
C LEU A 13 10.15 9.64 6.26
N ASP A 14 9.74 9.30 7.47
CA ASP A 14 10.16 8.06 8.14
C ASP A 14 9.67 6.81 7.37
N GLN A 15 10.55 5.82 7.28
CA GLN A 15 10.24 4.51 6.69
C GLN A 15 9.63 3.61 7.77
N ASP A 16 8.29 3.54 7.79
CA ASP A 16 7.59 3.02 8.95
C ASP A 16 7.66 1.51 9.15
N ALA A 17 7.50 0.67 8.11
CA ALA A 17 7.71 -0.78 8.22
C ALA A 17 7.51 -1.58 6.92
N VAL A 18 7.65 -2.90 7.05
CA VAL A 18 7.42 -3.89 5.99
C VAL A 18 6.14 -4.67 6.30
N ILE A 19 5.14 -4.62 5.42
CA ILE A 19 3.95 -5.48 5.51
C ILE A 19 4.14 -6.69 4.59
N GLU A 20 3.96 -7.89 5.12
CA GLU A 20 4.11 -9.13 4.38
C GLU A 20 2.92 -9.39 3.46
N CYS A 21 3.17 -9.72 2.19
CA CYS A 21 2.11 -10.13 1.26
C CYS A 21 1.54 -11.52 1.63
N PRO A 22 0.22 -11.69 1.79
CA PRO A 22 -0.39 -12.95 2.21
C PRO A 22 -0.38 -14.04 1.12
N TYR A 23 0.16 -13.75 -0.07
CA TYR A 23 0.26 -14.70 -1.18
C TYR A 23 1.68 -15.19 -1.44
N CYS A 24 2.66 -14.29 -1.43
CA CYS A 24 4.04 -14.63 -1.76
C CYS A 24 4.99 -14.50 -0.56
N HIS A 25 4.47 -14.08 0.60
CA HIS A 25 5.24 -13.91 1.83
C HIS A 25 6.43 -12.96 1.69
N LYS A 26 6.45 -12.16 0.61
CA LYS A 26 7.43 -11.11 0.38
C LYS A 26 6.92 -9.82 0.99
N GLY A 27 7.79 -9.13 1.70
CA GLY A 27 7.54 -7.82 2.27
C GLY A 27 7.30 -6.77 1.19
N LYS A 28 6.24 -5.97 1.36
CA LYS A 28 6.11 -4.66 0.72
C LYS A 28 6.58 -3.64 1.76
N THR A 29 7.73 -3.02 1.48
CA THR A 29 8.12 -1.81 2.20
C THR A 29 7.15 -0.71 1.80
N TYR A 30 6.57 -0.07 2.79
CA TYR A 30 5.81 1.15 2.58
C TYR A 30 6.46 2.21 3.47
N SER A 31 6.32 3.45 3.03
CA SER A 31 6.82 4.61 3.72
C SER A 31 5.62 5.55 3.93
N TYR A 32 5.82 6.63 4.69
CA TYR A 32 4.94 7.82 4.67
C TYR A 32 3.71 7.80 5.58
N GLY A 33 3.79 7.25 6.79
CA GLY A 33 2.74 7.38 7.81
C GLY A 33 1.37 6.95 7.29
N ALA A 34 1.35 6.02 6.32
CA ALA A 34 0.15 5.62 5.61
C ALA A 34 -0.87 5.10 6.62
N ARG A 35 -2.08 5.64 6.58
CA ARG A 35 -3.19 5.24 7.47
C ARG A 35 -4.35 4.71 6.66
N GLY A 36 -5.10 3.81 7.27
CA GLY A 36 -6.27 3.18 6.66
C GLY A 36 -5.93 1.95 5.82
N LYS A 37 -6.79 1.69 4.82
CA LYS A 37 -6.74 0.49 3.99
C LYS A 37 -6.64 0.84 2.51
N GLU A 38 -5.70 0.22 1.82
CA GLU A 38 -5.47 0.39 0.38
C GLU A 38 -5.59 -0.95 -0.35
N SER A 39 -6.42 -1.01 -1.38
CA SER A 39 -6.44 -2.14 -2.31
C SER A 39 -5.42 -1.91 -3.42
N CYS A 40 -4.34 -2.67 -3.42
CA CYS A 40 -3.27 -2.53 -4.41
C CYS A 40 -2.65 -3.89 -4.75
N SER A 41 -2.25 -4.06 -6.01
CA SER A 41 -1.55 -5.26 -6.44
C SER A 41 -0.17 -5.36 -5.78
N CYS A 42 0.19 -6.54 -5.27
CA CYS A 42 1.54 -6.78 -4.79
C CYS A 42 2.54 -6.66 -5.96
N TYR A 43 3.63 -5.91 -5.78
CA TYR A 43 4.65 -5.74 -6.83
C TYR A 43 5.27 -7.07 -7.29
N ASN A 44 5.44 -8.03 -6.36
CA ASN A 44 6.09 -9.31 -6.62
C ASN A 44 5.17 -10.32 -7.32
N CYS A 45 3.99 -10.60 -6.74
CA CYS A 45 3.10 -11.63 -7.28
C CYS A 45 1.97 -11.09 -8.17
N LYS A 46 1.87 -9.76 -8.32
CA LYS A 46 0.83 -9.04 -9.08
C LYS A 46 -0.62 -9.33 -8.65
N ARG A 47 -0.82 -10.11 -7.58
CA ARG A 47 -2.15 -10.41 -7.02
C ARG A 47 -2.67 -9.21 -6.24
N LEU A 48 -3.97 -9.01 -6.30
CA LEU A 48 -4.66 -7.96 -5.56
C LEU A 48 -4.60 -8.27 -4.05
N VAL A 49 -4.13 -7.30 -3.27
CA VAL A 49 -3.99 -7.40 -1.82
C VAL A 49 -4.65 -6.17 -1.20
N LEU A 50 -5.28 -6.35 -0.05
CA LEU A 50 -5.74 -5.24 0.79
C LEU A 50 -4.68 -5.01 1.87
N TRP A 51 -4.00 -3.88 1.81
CA TRP A 51 -3.01 -3.43 2.78
C TRP A 51 -3.72 -2.64 3.88
N ASP A 52 -3.62 -3.07 5.12
CA ASP A 52 -4.12 -2.36 6.30
C ASP A 52 -2.90 -1.81 7.05
N PHE A 53 -2.64 -0.53 6.85
CA PHE A 53 -1.47 0.14 7.40
C PHE A 53 -1.63 0.43 8.90
N ASP A 54 -2.85 0.67 9.37
CA ASP A 54 -3.13 0.89 10.80
C ASP A 54 -2.80 -0.36 11.63
N ARG A 55 -3.05 -1.55 11.07
CA ARG A 55 -2.84 -2.83 11.74
C ARG A 55 -1.58 -3.55 11.32
N MET A 56 -0.79 -2.99 10.40
CA MET A 56 0.43 -3.61 9.88
C MET A 56 0.19 -5.00 9.27
N LYS A 57 -0.95 -5.17 8.60
CA LYS A 57 -1.39 -6.48 8.09
C LYS A 57 -1.88 -6.37 6.65
N ALA A 58 -1.74 -7.47 5.92
CA ALA A 58 -2.27 -7.58 4.58
C ALA A 58 -3.25 -8.75 4.47
N TYR A 59 -4.31 -8.52 3.70
CA TYR A 59 -5.41 -9.46 3.51
C TYR A 59 -5.48 -9.90 2.05
N LYS A 60 -5.83 -11.17 1.85
CA LYS A 60 -6.14 -11.71 0.51
C LYS A 60 -7.39 -11.02 -0.01
N ALA A 61 -7.26 -10.24 -1.07
CA ALA A 61 -8.37 -9.52 -1.66
C ALA A 61 -8.88 -10.26 -2.91
N ARG A 62 -10.20 -10.18 -3.13
CA ARG A 62 -10.82 -10.57 -4.40
C ARG A 62 -11.51 -9.34 -4.96
N ALA A 63 -11.34 -9.10 -6.25
CA ALA A 63 -12.08 -8.04 -6.92
C ALA A 63 -13.58 -8.28 -6.73
N LYS A 64 -14.30 -7.27 -6.23
CA LYS A 64 -15.75 -7.33 -6.15
C LYS A 64 -16.26 -7.42 -7.59
N LYS A 65 -17.08 -8.42 -7.90
CA LYS A 65 -17.80 -8.43 -9.19
C LYS A 65 -18.60 -7.13 -9.23
N PHE A 66 -18.42 -6.35 -10.30
CA PHE A 66 -19.29 -5.22 -10.55
C PHE A 66 -20.71 -5.79 -10.74
N VAL A 67 -21.58 -5.54 -9.77
CA VAL A 67 -23.00 -5.86 -9.91
C VAL A 67 -23.62 -4.62 -10.52
N ARG A 68 -23.96 -4.73 -11.80
CA ARG A 68 -24.65 -3.67 -12.55
C ARG A 68 -26.10 -3.57 -12.10
#